data_AF-A0A3A1YG27-F1
#
_entry.id   AF-A0A3A1YG27-F1
#
_cell.length_a   1.000
_cell.length_b   1.000
_cell.length_c   1.000
_cell.angle_alpha   90.00
_cell.angle_beta   90.00
_cell.angle_gamma   90.00
#
_symmetry.space_group_name_H-M   'P 1'
#
loop_
_entity.id
_entity.type
_entity.pdbx_description
1 polymer ?
#
loop_
_entity_poly.entity_id
_entity_poly.type
_entity_poly.pdbx_seq_one_letter_code
_entity_poly.pdbx_strand_id
1 'polypeptide(L)' 'MKKIFAIVLLIVGIFGGYKGYQVIDDSSKGIELAGFEIKAEDKDSKTMGYVYLGLGVVALVGGIVLLSRKK' A
#
# COMPACT_ATOMS: atom_id res chain seq x y z
N MET A 1 19.27 17.82 2.98
CA MET A 1 18.08 17.65 3.83
C MET A 1 16.81 17.37 3.01
N LYS A 2 16.30 18.28 2.17
CA LYS A 2 15.05 18.05 1.39
C LYS A 2 15.07 16.81 0.49
N LYS A 3 16.21 16.51 -0.14
CA LYS A 3 16.39 15.30 -0.97
C LYS A 3 16.34 13.99 -0.17
N ILE A 4 16.88 13.99 1.06
CA ILE A 4 16.83 12.82 1.95
C ILE A 4 15.39 12.55 2.36
N PHE A 5 14.65 13.61 2.71
CA PHE A 5 13.23 13.49 3.04
C PHE A 5 12.41 12.95 1.86
N ALA A 6 12.71 13.40 0.64
CA ALA A 6 12.10 12.86 -0.58
C ALA A 6 12.38 11.37 -0.76
N ILE A 7 13.64 10.93 -0.59
CA ILE A 7 14.04 9.52 -0.73
C ILE A 7 13.34 8.65 0.33
N VAL A 8 13.30 9.09 1.58
CA VAL A 8 12.59 8.37 2.66
C VAL A 8 11.10 8.25 2.32
N LEU A 9 10.48 9.33 1.82
CA LEU A 9 9.08 9.32 1.44
C LEU A 9 8.79 8.36 0.27
N LEU A 10 9.71 8.23 -0.68
CA LEU A 10 9.61 7.23 -1.75
C LEU A 10 9.68 5.80 -1.20
N ILE A 11 10.63 5.51 -0.30
CA ILE A 11 10.77 4.18 0.31
C ILE A 11 9.50 3.81 1.09
N VAL A 12 8.98 4.75 1.89
CA VAL A 12 7.72 4.55 2.63
C VAL A 12 6.54 4.34 1.66
N GLY A 13 6.50 5.07 0.55
CA GLY A 13 5.47 4.90 -0.48
C GLY A 13 5.50 3.51 -1.13
N ILE A 14 6.68 3.00 -1.49
CA ILE A 14 6.84 1.64 -2.03
C ILE A 14 6.41 0.60 -0.99
N PHE A 15 6.86 0.75 0.26
CA PHE A 15 6.52 -0.18 1.33
C PHE A 15 5.01 -0.18 1.62
N GLY A 16 4.38 1.00 1.69
CA GLY A 16 2.94 1.15 1.87
C GLY A 16 2.14 0.53 0.74
N GLY A 17 2.59 0.70 -0.52
CA GLY A 17 1.97 0.05 -1.68
C GLY A 17 2.05 -1.48 -1.61
N TYR A 18 3.23 -2.04 -1.27
CA TYR A 18 3.40 -3.48 -1.10
C TYR A 18 2.50 -4.04 0.02
N LYS A 19 2.48 -3.36 1.18
CA LYS A 19 1.61 -3.75 2.30
C LYS A 19 0.13 -3.64 1.95
N GLY A 20 -0.29 -2.57 1.28
CA GLY A 20 -1.66 -2.40 0.82
C GLY A 20 -2.09 -3.52 -0.13
N TYR A 21 -1.25 -3.85 -1.11
CA TYR A 21 -1.49 -4.99 -2.01
C TYR A 21 -1.62 -6.31 -1.25
N GLN A 22 -0.70 -6.60 -0.34
CA GLN A 22 -0.72 -7.82 0.46
C GLN A 22 -2.02 -7.93 1.29
N VAL A 23 -2.44 -6.84 1.93
CA VAL A 23 -3.69 -6.83 2.73
C VAL A 23 -4.92 -7.04 1.85
N ILE A 24 -4.99 -6.44 0.66
CA ILE A 24 -6.10 -6.66 -0.27
C ILE A 24 -6.13 -8.12 -0.75
N ASP A 25 -4.98 -8.66 -1.12
CA ASP A 25 -4.84 -10.04 -1.58
C ASP A 25 -5.24 -11.03 -0.49
N ASP A 26 -4.73 -10.86 0.73
CA ASP A 26 -5.05 -11.72 1.87
C ASP A 26 -6.52 -11.58 2.30
N SER A 27 -7.11 -10.37 2.24
CA SER A 27 -8.54 -10.17 2.54
C SER A 27 -9.49 -10.79 1.50
N SER A 28 -8.98 -11.07 0.30
CA SER A 28 -9.75 -11.67 -0.80
C SER A 28 -9.57 -13.18 -0.88
N LYS A 29 -8.49 -13.72 -0.30
CA LYS A 29 -8.27 -15.17 -0.16
C LYS A 29 -9.19 -15.72 0.94
N GLY A 30 -10.28 -16.35 0.52
CA GLY A 30 -11.05 -17.21 1.42
C GLY A 30 -10.16 -18.33 1.97
N ILE A 31 -10.33 -18.69 3.25
CA ILE A 31 -9.55 -19.76 3.86
C ILE A 31 -9.92 -21.07 3.15
N GLU A 32 -8.99 -21.60 2.35
CA GLU A 32 -9.15 -22.83 1.59
C GLU A 32 -8.96 -24.04 2.53
N LEU A 33 -9.98 -24.34 3.33
CA LEU A 33 -9.99 -25.51 4.20
C LEU A 33 -10.47 -26.71 3.39
N ALA A 34 -9.52 -27.55 2.97
CA ALA A 34 -9.78 -28.89 2.43
C ALA A 34 -10.84 -28.94 1.29
N GLY A 35 -10.74 -28.04 0.31
CA GLY A 35 -11.61 -28.04 -0.87
C GLY A 35 -12.97 -27.36 -0.70
N PHE A 36 -13.23 -26.72 0.43
CA PHE A 36 -14.39 -25.85 0.63
C PHE A 36 -13.93 -24.39 0.63
N GLU A 37 -14.22 -23.64 -0.46
CA GLU A 37 -13.99 -22.19 -0.51
C GLU A 37 -14.97 -21.49 0.45
N ILE A 38 -14.59 -21.32 1.72
CA ILE A 38 -15.30 -20.40 2.61
C ILE A 38 -14.85 -18.99 2.22
N LYS A 39 -15.62 -18.33 1.35
CA LYS A 39 -15.44 -16.91 1.01
C LYS A 39 -15.91 -16.02 2.17
N ALA A 40 -15.08 -15.95 3.22
CA ALA A 40 -15.19 -14.91 4.23
C ALA A 40 -14.34 -13.71 3.78
N GLU A 41 -14.87 -12.91 2.84
CA GLU A 41 -14.21 -11.68 2.41
C GLU A 41 -14.25 -10.67 3.57
N ASP A 42 -13.08 -10.32 4.11
CA ASP A 42 -12.97 -9.31 5.15
C ASP A 42 -12.94 -7.92 4.50
N LYS A 43 -14.12 -7.31 4.43
CA LYS A 43 -14.33 -5.98 3.82
C LYS A 43 -13.57 -4.87 4.57
N ASP A 44 -13.37 -5.01 5.87
CA ASP A 44 -12.68 -4.00 6.68
C ASP A 44 -11.18 -4.04 6.38
N SER A 45 -10.60 -5.24 6.37
CA SER A 45 -9.21 -5.46 5.96
C SER A 45 -8.98 -4.99 4.52
N LYS A 46 -9.88 -5.32 3.60
CA LYS A 46 -9.79 -4.89 2.20
C LYS A 46 -9.82 -3.37 2.06
N THR A 47 -10.70 -2.69 2.82
CA THR A 47 -10.77 -1.22 2.86
C THR A 47 -9.46 -0.62 3.38
N MET A 48 -8.90 -1.17 4.46
CA MET A 48 -7.60 -0.72 4.99
C MET A 48 -6.47 -0.94 3.98
N GLY A 49 -6.50 -2.05 3.23
CA GLY A 49 -5.58 -2.31 2.13
C GLY A 49 -5.61 -1.21 1.06
N TYR A 50 -6.80 -0.77 0.64
CA TYR A 50 -6.96 0.38 -0.27
C TYR A 50 -6.46 1.70 0.33
N VAL A 51 -6.65 1.91 1.63
CA VAL A 51 -6.10 3.10 2.33
C VAL A 51 -4.58 3.08 2.30
N TYR A 52 -3.93 1.95 2.62
CA TYR A 52 -2.48 1.81 2.53
C TYR A 52 -1.95 2.04 1.11
N LEU A 53 -2.65 1.49 0.10
CA LEU A 53 -2.31 1.70 -1.31
C LEU A 53 -2.44 3.16 -1.73
N GLY A 54 -3.54 3.82 -1.36
CA GLY A 54 -3.77 5.23 -1.65
C GLY A 54 -2.74 6.15 -0.99
N LEU A 55 -2.45 5.93 0.30
CA LEU A 55 -1.39 6.65 1.01
C LEU A 55 -0.01 6.38 0.40
N GLY A 56 0.26 5.15 -0.03
CA GLY A 56 1.47 4.78 -0.75
C GLY A 56 1.65 5.58 -2.04
N VAL A 57 0.59 5.65 -2.87
CA VAL A 57 0.60 6.46 -4.10
C VAL A 57 0.82 7.94 -3.82
N VAL A 58 0.13 8.50 -2.82
CA VAL A 58 0.30 9.91 -2.43
C VAL A 58 1.73 10.19 -1.95
N ALA A 59 2.32 9.29 -1.15
CA ALA A 59 3.70 9.40 -0.71
C ALA A 59 4.69 9.32 -1.89
N LEU A 60 4.48 8.41 -2.83
CA LEU A 60 5.32 8.30 -4.04
C LEU A 60 5.27 9.57 -4.88
N VAL A 61 4.07 10.06 -5.20
CA VAL A 61 3.89 11.31 -5.97
C VAL A 61 4.51 12.48 -5.22
N GLY A 62 4.23 12.62 -3.91
CA GLY A 62 4.82 13.65 -3.06
C GLY A 62 6.35 13.60 -3.05
N GLY A 63 6.93 12.40 -2.94
CA GLY A 63 8.37 12.18 -2.96
C GLY A 63 9.01 12.58 -4.29
N ILE A 64 8.41 12.18 -5.42
CA ILE A 64 8.88 12.55 -6.77
C ILE A 64 8.81 14.07 -6.95
N VAL A 65 7.69 14.70 -6.60
CA VAL A 65 7.52 16.15 -6.73
C VAL A 65 8.53 16.91 -5.87
N LEU A 66 8.76 16.46 -4.62
CA LEU A 66 9.73 17.08 -3.72
C LEU A 66 11.17 16.92 -4.24
N LEU A 67 11.47 15.79 -4.91
CA LEU A 67 12.78 15.51 -5.50
C LEU A 67 13.04 16.34 -6.78
N SER A 68 12.02 16.50 -7.62
CA SER A 68 12.08 17.24 -8.89
C SER A 68 12.01 18.75 -8.72
N ARG A 69 11.59 19.25 -7.55
CA ARG A 69 11.56 20.69 -7.27
C ARG A 69 12.99 21.23 -7.21
N LYS A 70 13.41 21.95 -8.25
CA LYS A 70 14.65 22.74 -8.21
C LYS A 70 14.53 23.82 -7.13
N LYS A 71 15.67 24.11 -6.50
CA LYS A 71 15.81 25.03 -5.37
C LYS A 71 15.21 26.40 -5.67
#